data_AF-A0A4P2R628-F1
#
_entry.id   AF-A0A4P2R628-F1
#
_cell.length_a   1.000
_cell.length_b   1.000
_cell.length_c   1.000
_cell.angle_alpha   90.00
_cell.angle_beta   90.00
_cell.angle_gamma   90.00
#
_symmetry.space_group_name_H-M   'P 1'
#
loop_
_entity.id
_entity.type
_entity.pdbx_description
1 polymer ?
#
loop_
_entity_poly.entity_id
_entity_poly.type
_entity_poly.pdbx_seq_one_letter_code
_entity_poly.pdbx_strand_id
1 'polypeptide(L)'
;MPLAPILPRREEARRKGASVLGFPLWIRLTHLFNFLFLTLLLRSGIEILGGHPKLYWSDDALPGSEWLRLTRKALPSGEPWTAEDEIQPCSPWLAMPGRNNLGLGRHWHFWSALGWVAVGLVYVALLVATPQWRRLVPTSLHVFADAWRALTTYLRLELPPEGNPYNPLQQLTYFVVVFVLAPLQIVTGLMMSPALGARFPWFARLLGGRQAARSLHFLGLVAFSLFLFVHAALVVAHGFGAEMANIVLGSEAASRPLAVALGLAGIALVAALHAAGTLYSLRRPARTKRLLEIGVDPLRRALFHHWAPRQRRDRISAVARTNGRPPRNEAYRRLAEGGFAAWRLEIKGLVAKPGRLSLEDLRAMPPRTQSTLHVCIQGWSYFAEWTGVAVSDLLDRHEPLDSARYLVFHTLDEKWESPGHGHYYEVIDLETARMPQVILAYEMNGQPLPIPHGAPLRLRVEHQLGYKMAKWVCAIELVEDFRRIGKGQGGWRDDVLNYYPSDAGI
;
A
#
# COMPACT_ATOMS: atom_id res chain seq x y z
N MET A 1 -3.71 28.99 60.71
CA MET A 1 -3.59 29.67 59.42
C MET A 1 -4.11 28.70 58.36
N PRO A 2 -5.26 28.95 57.72
CA PRO A 2 -5.78 28.01 56.73
C PRO A 2 -4.83 27.99 55.53
N LEU A 3 -4.44 26.79 55.10
CA LEU A 3 -3.67 26.57 53.88
C LEU A 3 -4.40 27.24 52.71
N ALA A 4 -3.74 28.20 52.07
CA ALA A 4 -4.22 28.80 50.83
C ALA A 4 -4.48 27.67 49.81
N PRO A 5 -5.60 27.71 49.06
CA PRO A 5 -5.87 26.71 48.05
C PRO A 5 -4.73 26.72 47.03
N ILE A 6 -4.16 25.54 46.74
CA ILE A 6 -3.17 25.35 45.69
C ILE A 6 -3.87 25.68 44.37
N LEU A 7 -3.69 26.91 43.87
CA LEU A 7 -4.15 27.30 42.55
C LEU A 7 -3.46 26.42 41.50
N PRO A 8 -4.15 25.96 40.45
CA PRO A 8 -3.51 25.23 39.37
C PRO A 8 -2.41 26.12 38.76
N ARG A 9 -1.16 25.64 38.69
CA ARG A 9 0.05 26.38 38.27
C ARG A 9 -0.09 27.19 36.97
N ARG A 10 -1.08 26.88 36.12
CA ARG A 10 -1.41 27.64 34.91
C ARG A 10 -1.94 29.05 35.18
N GLU A 11 -2.68 29.28 36.27
CA GLU A 11 -3.09 30.63 36.69
C GLU A 11 -1.91 31.47 37.17
N GLU A 12 -0.94 30.83 37.81
CA GLU A 12 0.32 31.45 38.22
C GLU A 12 1.22 31.77 37.02
N ALA A 13 1.26 30.90 36.00
CA ALA A 13 1.95 31.13 34.73
C ALA A 13 1.31 32.26 33.90
N ARG A 14 -0.03 32.35 33.88
CA ARG A 14 -0.76 33.49 33.30
C ARG A 14 -0.45 34.80 34.02
N ARG A 15 -0.38 34.79 35.36
CA ARG A 15 0.02 35.95 36.17
C ARG A 15 1.47 36.39 35.92
N LYS A 16 2.38 35.46 35.60
CA LYS A 16 3.79 35.72 35.30
C LYS A 16 4.07 36.09 33.83
N GLY A 17 3.05 36.37 33.03
CA GLY A 17 3.22 36.79 31.63
C GLY A 17 3.69 35.71 30.66
N ALA A 18 3.73 34.44 31.08
CA ALA A 18 4.06 33.33 30.19
C ALA A 18 2.89 33.05 29.24
N SER A 19 3.12 33.07 27.93
CA SER A 19 2.07 32.78 26.94
C SER A 19 1.63 31.31 27.07
N VAL A 20 0.43 31.08 27.61
CA VAL A 20 -0.18 29.74 27.58
C VAL A 20 -0.71 29.49 26.17
N LEU A 21 -0.14 28.49 25.48
CA LEU A 21 -0.57 28.13 24.13
C LEU A 21 -1.90 27.39 24.20
N GLY A 22 -2.98 28.02 23.73
CA GLY A 22 -4.28 27.36 23.56
C GLY A 22 -4.31 26.38 22.38
N PHE A 23 -5.45 25.72 22.18
CA PHE A 23 -5.69 24.81 21.06
C PHE A 23 -6.63 25.45 20.02
N PRO A 24 -6.09 26.21 19.05
CA PRO A 24 -6.90 26.85 18.01
C PRO A 24 -7.71 25.82 17.20
N LEU A 25 -8.77 26.29 16.54
CA LEU A 25 -9.70 25.42 15.81
C LEU A 25 -9.00 24.50 14.82
N TRP A 26 -8.02 25.01 14.06
CA TRP A 26 -7.29 24.20 13.07
C TRP A 26 -6.54 23.03 13.69
N ILE A 27 -5.96 23.17 14.90
CA ILE A 27 -5.31 22.06 15.62
C ILE A 27 -6.34 21.00 16.00
N ARG A 28 -7.51 21.42 16.49
CA ARG A 28 -8.58 20.50 16.89
C ARG A 28 -9.14 19.74 15.69
N LEU A 29 -9.37 20.43 14.57
CA LEU A 29 -9.85 19.81 13.33
C LEU A 29 -8.82 18.85 12.75
N THR A 30 -7.57 19.28 12.58
CA THR A 30 -6.49 18.41 12.08
C THR A 30 -6.27 17.21 13.00
N HIS A 31 -6.41 17.35 14.32
CA HIS A 31 -6.37 16.23 15.26
C HIS A 31 -7.51 15.21 15.00
N LEU A 32 -8.76 15.66 14.86
CA LEU A 32 -9.91 14.80 14.56
C LEU A 32 -9.73 14.07 13.21
N PHE A 33 -9.33 14.79 12.15
CA PHE A 33 -9.10 14.17 10.85
C PHE A 33 -7.89 13.23 10.87
N ASN A 34 -6.83 13.57 11.60
CA ASN A 34 -5.68 12.69 11.80
C ASN A 34 -6.09 11.40 12.51
N PHE A 35 -6.95 11.48 13.54
CA PHE A 35 -7.50 10.30 14.20
C PHE A 35 -8.30 9.41 13.24
N LEU A 36 -9.16 10.00 12.40
CA LEU A 36 -9.89 9.27 11.36
C LEU A 36 -8.94 8.57 10.37
N PHE A 37 -8.04 9.32 9.73
CA PHE A 37 -7.18 8.75 8.69
C PHE A 37 -6.15 7.77 9.23
N LEU A 38 -5.57 8.03 10.40
CA LEU A 38 -4.60 7.12 11.01
C LEU A 38 -5.28 5.78 11.36
N THR A 39 -6.49 5.80 11.93
CA THR A 39 -7.20 4.55 12.24
C THR A 39 -7.63 3.79 10.98
N LEU A 40 -7.98 4.48 9.89
CA LEU A 40 -8.23 3.85 8.59
C LEU A 40 -6.96 3.24 7.99
N LEU A 41 -5.81 3.93 8.09
CA LEU A 41 -4.50 3.41 7.67
C LEU A 41 -4.10 2.16 8.44
N LEU A 42 -4.32 2.13 9.77
CA LEU A 42 -4.03 0.95 10.59
C LEU A 42 -4.87 -0.26 10.13
N ARG A 43 -6.20 -0.11 10.01
CA ARG A 43 -7.10 -1.22 9.61
C ARG A 43 -6.86 -1.68 8.17
N SER A 44 -6.62 -0.77 7.24
CA SER A 44 -6.30 -1.12 5.85
C SER A 44 -4.90 -1.72 5.71
N GLY A 45 -3.91 -1.27 6.51
CA GLY A 45 -2.58 -1.84 6.58
C GLY A 45 -2.58 -3.29 7.08
N ILE A 46 -3.43 -3.61 8.06
CA ILE A 46 -3.63 -4.99 8.53
C ILE A 46 -4.24 -5.87 7.42
N GLU A 47 -5.20 -5.37 6.64
CA GLU A 47 -5.76 -6.09 5.49
C GLU A 47 -4.66 -6.43 4.48
N ILE A 48 -3.78 -5.47 4.17
CA ILE A 48 -2.66 -5.67 3.24
C ILE A 48 -1.68 -6.71 3.79
N LEU A 49 -1.37 -6.64 5.08
CA LEU A 49 -0.47 -7.58 5.76
C LEU A 49 -0.99 -9.02 5.70
N GLY A 50 -2.32 -9.22 5.77
CA GLY A 50 -2.96 -10.54 5.62
C GLY A 50 -2.68 -11.22 4.27
N GLY A 51 -2.38 -10.44 3.21
CA GLY A 51 -2.02 -10.99 1.90
C GLY A 51 -0.67 -11.74 1.90
N HIS A 52 0.26 -11.33 2.76
CA HIS A 52 1.54 -11.99 2.98
C HIS A 52 2.04 -11.73 4.40
N PRO A 53 1.59 -12.50 5.41
CA PRO A 53 1.82 -12.22 6.83
C PRO A 53 3.22 -12.62 7.30
N LYS A 54 4.25 -12.30 6.50
CA LYS A 54 5.67 -12.56 6.73
C LYS A 54 6.48 -11.33 6.34
N LEU A 55 7.51 -10.99 7.11
CA LEU A 55 8.35 -9.80 6.89
C LEU A 55 9.82 -10.19 6.78
N TYR A 56 10.54 -9.49 5.91
CA TYR A 56 11.93 -9.80 5.53
C TYR A 56 12.78 -8.52 5.52
N TRP A 57 14.08 -8.66 5.72
CA TRP A 57 15.02 -7.54 5.58
C TRP A 57 15.67 -7.44 4.20
N SER A 58 15.50 -8.44 3.33
CA SER A 58 16.17 -8.51 2.03
C SER A 58 15.19 -8.88 0.92
N ASP A 59 15.38 -8.28 -0.26
CA ASP A 59 14.61 -8.59 -1.48
C ASP A 59 14.94 -9.99 -2.05
N ASP A 60 16.05 -10.59 -1.61
CA ASP A 60 16.49 -11.95 -1.97
C ASP A 60 16.13 -12.99 -0.89
N ALA A 61 15.12 -12.70 -0.08
CA ALA A 61 14.72 -13.54 1.04
C ALA A 61 14.31 -14.96 0.60
N LEU A 62 14.94 -15.96 1.23
CA LEU A 62 14.60 -17.37 1.06
C LEU A 62 13.33 -17.73 1.84
N PRO A 63 12.57 -18.75 1.42
CA PRO A 63 11.51 -19.32 2.27
C PRO A 63 12.04 -19.66 3.67
N GLY A 64 11.36 -19.18 4.72
CA GLY A 64 11.78 -19.38 6.10
C GLY A 64 12.76 -18.35 6.65
N SER A 65 13.27 -17.43 5.83
CA SER A 65 14.17 -16.35 6.28
C SER A 65 13.45 -15.12 6.85
N GLU A 66 12.13 -15.18 7.03
CA GLU A 66 11.38 -14.08 7.65
C GLU A 66 11.85 -13.82 9.09
N TRP A 67 12.04 -12.55 9.43
CA TRP A 67 12.34 -12.17 10.82
C TRP A 67 11.06 -12.12 11.67
N LEU A 68 9.90 -11.97 11.02
CA LEU A 68 8.59 -12.03 11.66
C LEU A 68 7.58 -12.80 10.81
N ARG A 69 6.91 -13.77 11.44
CA ARG A 69 5.81 -14.55 10.87
C ARG A 69 4.55 -14.34 11.71
N LEU A 70 3.51 -13.78 11.09
CA LEU A 70 2.24 -13.42 11.74
C LEU A 70 1.09 -14.38 11.39
N THR A 71 1.42 -15.58 10.91
CA THR A 71 0.46 -16.65 10.63
C THR A 71 0.93 -17.97 11.22
N ARG A 72 -0.04 -18.79 11.64
CA ARG A 72 0.17 -20.19 12.03
C ARG A 72 -0.27 -21.18 10.94
N LYS A 73 -0.68 -20.68 9.77
CA LYS A 73 -1.16 -21.49 8.66
C LYS A 73 -0.05 -22.43 8.18
N ALA A 74 -0.28 -23.73 8.27
CA ALA A 74 0.58 -24.72 7.65
C ALA A 74 0.32 -24.74 6.14
N LEU A 75 1.40 -24.80 5.34
CA LEU A 75 1.28 -24.93 3.90
C LEU A 75 0.97 -26.39 3.53
N PRO A 76 0.21 -26.65 2.46
CA PRO A 76 -0.09 -28.01 2.02
C PRO A 76 1.18 -28.82 1.77
N SER A 77 1.18 -30.09 2.19
CA SER A 77 2.18 -31.08 1.80
C SER A 77 1.74 -31.79 0.51
N GLY A 78 2.67 -32.06 -0.41
CA GLY A 78 2.43 -32.86 -1.62
C GLY A 78 2.29 -32.08 -2.92
N GLU A 79 1.33 -31.15 -3.06
CA GLU A 79 1.23 -30.29 -4.25
C GLU A 79 2.18 -29.09 -4.16
N PRO A 80 2.72 -28.59 -5.30
CA PRO A 80 3.41 -27.31 -5.32
C PRO A 80 2.48 -26.19 -4.86
N TRP A 81 2.72 -25.67 -3.67
CA TRP A 81 1.97 -24.53 -3.14
C TRP A 81 2.40 -23.24 -3.84
N THR A 82 1.50 -22.27 -3.87
CA THR A 82 1.70 -20.96 -4.47
C THR A 82 1.59 -19.87 -3.41
N ALA A 83 2.00 -18.65 -3.75
CA ALA A 83 1.86 -17.53 -2.82
C ALA A 83 0.39 -17.25 -2.40
N GLU A 84 -0.61 -17.69 -3.16
CA GLU A 84 -2.04 -17.55 -2.78
C GLU A 84 -2.38 -18.45 -1.57
N ASP A 85 -1.73 -19.60 -1.46
CA ASP A 85 -1.91 -20.53 -0.34
C ASP A 85 -1.36 -19.95 0.97
N GLU A 86 -0.53 -18.90 0.93
CA GLU A 86 -0.01 -18.20 2.12
C GLU A 86 -0.95 -17.13 2.67
N ILE A 87 -2.01 -16.77 1.93
CA ILE A 87 -2.93 -15.70 2.33
C ILE A 87 -3.62 -16.05 3.65
N GLN A 88 -3.65 -15.07 4.55
CA GLN A 88 -4.32 -15.13 5.84
C GLN A 88 -5.50 -14.14 5.86
N PRO A 89 -6.73 -14.64 5.72
CA PRO A 89 -7.94 -13.86 5.97
C PRO A 89 -7.93 -13.10 7.29
N CYS A 90 -8.25 -11.81 7.25
CA CYS A 90 -8.38 -10.96 8.43
C CYS A 90 -9.86 -10.73 8.80
N SER A 91 -10.17 -10.61 10.09
CA SER A 91 -11.53 -10.28 10.54
C SER A 91 -11.91 -8.85 10.12
N PRO A 92 -13.14 -8.59 9.63
CA PRO A 92 -13.64 -7.24 9.37
C PRO A 92 -13.66 -6.32 10.60
N TRP A 93 -13.57 -6.88 11.82
CA TRP A 93 -13.43 -6.09 13.05
C TRP A 93 -12.02 -5.47 13.17
N LEU A 94 -11.00 -6.21 12.75
CA LEU A 94 -9.60 -5.79 12.86
C LEU A 94 -9.10 -5.08 11.61
N ALA A 95 -9.53 -5.54 10.43
CA ALA A 95 -9.08 -5.05 9.13
C ALA A 95 -10.23 -4.41 8.35
N MET A 96 -9.87 -3.60 7.33
CA MET A 96 -10.86 -3.00 6.42
C MET A 96 -10.54 -3.38 4.97
N PRO A 97 -11.47 -4.03 4.24
CA PRO A 97 -12.81 -4.45 4.69
C PRO A 97 -12.84 -5.84 5.36
N GLY A 98 -11.71 -6.54 5.47
CA GLY A 98 -11.64 -7.89 6.02
C GLY A 98 -11.93 -9.00 5.00
N ARG A 99 -11.92 -10.23 5.51
CA ARG A 99 -12.11 -11.52 4.83
C ARG A 99 -10.91 -11.87 3.96
N ASN A 100 -10.82 -11.35 2.74
CA ASN A 100 -9.68 -11.58 1.86
C ASN A 100 -9.79 -10.57 0.72
N ASN A 101 -9.78 -9.29 1.04
CA ASN A 101 -10.07 -8.20 0.11
C ASN A 101 -8.84 -7.30 -0.02
N LEU A 102 -7.71 -7.90 -0.37
CA LEU A 102 -6.42 -7.21 -0.48
C LEU A 102 -6.47 -5.96 -1.37
N GLY A 103 -7.18 -5.99 -2.50
CA GLY A 103 -7.31 -4.84 -3.40
C GLY A 103 -8.06 -3.68 -2.75
N LEU A 104 -9.26 -3.94 -2.22
CA LEU A 104 -10.01 -2.93 -1.47
C LEU A 104 -9.24 -2.41 -0.25
N GLY A 105 -8.50 -3.27 0.44
CA GLY A 105 -7.59 -2.86 1.51
C GLY A 105 -6.56 -1.84 1.02
N ARG A 106 -5.92 -2.08 -0.13
CA ARG A 106 -5.01 -1.12 -0.77
C ARG A 106 -5.69 0.18 -1.18
N HIS A 107 -6.89 0.13 -1.77
CA HIS A 107 -7.64 1.34 -2.11
C HIS A 107 -7.93 2.20 -0.88
N TRP A 108 -8.40 1.60 0.21
CA TRP A 108 -8.60 2.32 1.47
C TRP A 108 -7.30 2.88 2.04
N HIS A 109 -6.21 2.12 1.93
CA HIS A 109 -4.90 2.55 2.42
C HIS A 109 -4.40 3.79 1.69
N PHE A 110 -4.41 3.79 0.36
CA PHE A 110 -3.93 4.93 -0.43
C PHE A 110 -4.83 6.15 -0.32
N TRP A 111 -6.15 5.96 -0.32
CA TRP A 111 -7.09 7.04 -0.09
C TRP A 111 -6.88 7.71 1.28
N SER A 112 -6.72 6.89 2.32
CA SER A 112 -6.45 7.37 3.67
C SER A 112 -5.08 8.01 3.80
N ALA A 113 -4.06 7.49 3.11
CA ALA A 113 -2.72 8.05 3.09
C ALA A 113 -2.71 9.45 2.46
N LEU A 114 -3.44 9.64 1.35
CA LEU A 114 -3.56 10.96 0.72
C LEU A 114 -4.22 11.98 1.66
N GLY A 115 -5.34 11.60 2.28
CA GLY A 115 -6.01 12.44 3.26
C GLY A 115 -5.14 12.75 4.48
N TRP A 116 -4.42 11.75 4.99
CA TRP A 116 -3.51 11.90 6.12
C TRP A 116 -2.33 12.83 5.81
N VAL A 117 -1.70 12.68 4.64
CA VAL A 117 -0.62 13.56 4.19
C VAL A 117 -1.14 14.98 3.99
N ALA A 118 -2.30 15.18 3.38
CA ALA A 118 -2.89 16.52 3.20
C ALA A 118 -3.16 17.21 4.56
N VAL A 119 -3.77 16.50 5.51
CA VAL A 119 -4.00 16.99 6.88
C VAL A 119 -2.68 17.30 7.58
N GLY A 120 -1.68 16.43 7.43
CA GLY A 120 -0.34 16.61 7.99
C GLY A 120 0.39 17.84 7.44
N LEU A 121 0.31 18.07 6.12
CA LEU A 121 0.91 19.25 5.48
C LEU A 121 0.25 20.53 5.97
N VAL A 122 -1.08 20.57 6.06
CA VAL A 122 -1.81 21.72 6.64
C VAL A 122 -1.40 21.93 8.10
N TYR A 123 -1.33 20.86 8.89
CA TYR A 123 -0.91 20.94 10.29
C TYR A 123 0.51 21.51 10.43
N VAL A 124 1.49 20.96 9.71
CA VAL A 124 2.89 21.40 9.78
C VAL A 124 3.05 22.83 9.28
N ALA A 125 2.39 23.21 8.18
CA ALA A 125 2.45 24.57 7.66
C ALA A 125 1.93 25.59 8.68
N LEU A 126 0.75 25.36 9.26
CA LEU A 126 0.16 26.24 10.27
C LEU A 126 0.92 26.21 11.60
N LEU A 127 1.52 25.06 11.95
CA LEU A 127 2.35 24.92 13.14
C LEU A 127 3.59 25.82 13.04
N VAL A 128 4.29 25.78 11.90
CA VAL A 128 5.49 26.60 11.65
C VAL A 128 5.13 28.08 11.49
N ALA A 129 4.00 28.39 10.86
CA ALA A 129 3.56 29.77 10.63
C ALA A 129 3.01 30.49 11.87
N THR A 130 2.83 29.80 13.00
CA THR A 130 2.26 30.37 14.23
C THR A 130 3.15 30.09 15.43
N PRO A 131 2.98 30.77 16.59
CA PRO A 131 3.72 30.44 17.82
C PRO A 131 3.50 29.01 18.32
N GLN A 132 2.63 28.24 17.68
CA GLN A 132 2.26 26.88 18.07
C GLN A 132 3.40 25.89 17.91
N TRP A 133 4.42 26.13 17.05
CA TRP A 133 5.59 25.25 16.92
C TRP A 133 6.28 24.96 18.26
N ARG A 134 6.28 25.93 19.19
CA ARG A 134 6.88 25.82 20.53
C ARG A 134 6.27 24.70 21.38
N ARG A 135 5.06 24.22 21.04
CA ARG A 135 4.43 23.09 21.72
C ARG A 135 5.15 21.78 21.46
N LEU A 136 5.77 21.60 20.29
CA LEU A 136 6.39 20.34 19.86
C LEU A 136 7.90 20.42 19.83
N VAL A 137 8.48 21.52 19.35
CA VAL A 137 9.92 21.62 19.15
C VAL A 137 10.59 22.07 20.45
N PRO A 138 11.44 21.23 21.08
CA PRO A 138 12.17 21.65 22.26
C PRO A 138 13.19 22.73 21.92
N THR A 139 13.30 23.74 22.78
CA THR A 139 14.25 24.85 22.64
C THR A 139 15.43 24.76 23.61
N SER A 140 15.49 23.70 24.42
CA SER A 140 16.53 23.48 25.44
C SER A 140 16.86 22.01 25.58
N LEU A 141 18.14 21.68 25.79
CA LEU A 141 18.62 20.32 26.03
C LEU A 141 18.17 19.75 27.39
N HIS A 142 17.77 20.61 28.34
CA HIS A 142 17.23 20.16 29.63
C HIS A 142 15.97 19.30 29.49
N VAL A 143 15.26 19.42 28.35
CA VAL A 143 14.08 18.61 28.03
C VAL A 143 14.36 17.11 28.17
N PHE A 144 15.57 16.64 27.85
CA PHE A 144 15.92 15.22 27.93
C PHE A 144 16.01 14.73 29.39
N ALA A 145 16.63 15.52 30.25
CA ALA A 145 16.69 15.21 31.68
C ALA A 145 15.31 15.28 32.34
N ASP A 146 14.48 16.25 31.94
CA ASP A 146 13.12 16.41 32.47
C ASP A 146 12.19 15.31 31.97
N ALA A 147 12.34 14.89 30.71
CA ALA A 147 11.61 13.77 30.14
C ALA A 147 11.98 12.45 30.83
N TRP A 148 13.25 12.24 31.16
CA TRP A 148 13.68 11.09 31.97
C TRP A 148 13.01 11.10 33.35
N ARG A 149 12.97 12.26 34.01
CA ARG A 149 12.24 12.40 35.29
C ARG A 149 10.76 12.06 35.13
N ALA A 150 10.08 12.63 34.14
CA ALA A 150 8.68 12.34 33.86
C ALA A 150 8.43 10.84 33.56
N LEU A 151 9.33 10.20 32.80
CA LEU A 151 9.28 8.76 32.54
C LEU A 151 9.37 7.95 33.83
N THR A 152 10.34 8.25 34.70
CA THR A 152 10.48 7.54 35.98
C THR A 152 9.28 7.74 36.90
N THR A 153 8.61 8.90 36.87
CA THR A 153 7.35 9.14 37.58
C THR A 153 6.24 8.24 37.04
N TYR A 154 6.06 8.16 35.72
CA TYR A 154 5.08 7.24 35.11
C TYR A 154 5.38 5.78 35.43
N LEU A 155 6.66 5.37 35.45
CA LEU A 155 7.05 4.00 35.82
C LEU A 155 6.76 3.66 37.29
N ARG A 156 6.61 4.66 38.16
CA ARG A 156 6.14 4.52 39.54
C ARG A 156 4.61 4.57 39.66
N LEU A 157 3.89 4.61 38.54
CA LEU A 157 2.44 4.76 38.47
C LEU A 157 1.94 6.09 39.05
N GLU A 158 2.79 7.11 39.03
CA GLU A 158 2.47 8.48 39.44
C GLU A 158 2.32 9.37 38.19
N LEU A 159 1.53 10.45 38.30
CA LEU A 159 1.39 11.42 37.22
C LEU A 159 2.44 12.53 37.39
N PRO A 160 3.30 12.78 36.38
CA PRO A 160 4.23 13.90 36.44
C PRO A 160 3.46 15.23 36.39
N PRO A 161 4.08 16.33 36.86
CA PRO A 161 3.47 17.65 36.81
C PRO A 161 3.01 18.02 35.39
N GLU A 162 1.86 18.69 35.29
CA GLU A 162 1.37 19.24 34.03
C GLU A 162 2.38 20.21 33.41
N GLY A 163 2.50 20.16 32.07
CA GLY A 163 3.34 21.09 31.32
C GLY A 163 2.54 22.20 30.62
N ASN A 164 3.24 22.99 29.79
CA ASN A 164 2.66 24.10 29.03
C ASN A 164 2.98 23.97 27.52
N PRO A 165 2.09 23.39 26.70
CA PRO A 165 0.90 22.63 27.09
C PRO A 165 1.19 21.18 27.50
N TYR A 166 2.39 20.66 27.20
CA TYR A 166 2.76 19.26 27.42
C TYR A 166 3.93 19.13 28.39
N ASN A 167 3.98 18.04 29.15
CA ASN A 167 5.18 17.73 29.91
C ASN A 167 6.34 17.36 28.96
N PRO A 168 7.61 17.41 29.42
CA PRO A 168 8.77 17.19 28.54
C PRO A 168 8.80 15.83 27.83
N LEU A 169 8.32 14.75 28.46
CA LEU A 169 8.23 13.43 27.82
C LEU A 169 7.17 13.42 26.71
N GLN A 170 6.00 14.01 26.96
CA GLN A 170 4.96 14.17 25.95
C GLN A 170 5.44 15.03 24.78
N GLN A 171 6.11 16.15 25.05
CA GLN A 171 6.66 17.03 24.01
C GLN A 171 7.63 16.28 23.09
N LEU A 172 8.62 15.56 23.65
CA LEU A 172 9.55 14.75 22.86
C LEU A 172 8.83 13.64 22.08
N THR A 173 7.86 12.98 22.70
CA THR A 173 7.09 11.92 22.03
C THR A 173 6.33 12.47 20.82
N TYR A 174 5.62 13.59 20.99
CA TYR A 174 4.88 14.21 19.88
C TYR A 174 5.81 14.77 18.81
N PHE A 175 6.98 15.31 19.18
CA PHE A 175 8.00 15.71 18.22
C PHE A 175 8.44 14.52 17.36
N VAL A 176 8.80 13.39 17.98
CA VAL A 176 9.22 12.18 17.26
C VAL A 176 8.10 11.65 16.38
N VAL A 177 6.86 11.60 16.87
CA VAL A 177 5.72 11.10 16.09
C VAL A 177 5.47 11.96 14.85
N VAL A 178 5.49 13.29 14.98
CA VAL A 178 5.17 14.23 13.90
C VAL A 178 6.33 14.41 12.92
N PHE A 179 7.56 14.55 13.41
CA PHE A 179 8.70 14.96 12.57
C PHE A 179 9.65 13.83 12.21
N VAL A 180 9.51 12.64 12.81
CA VAL A 180 10.37 11.49 12.51
C VAL A 180 9.53 10.31 12.01
N LEU A 181 8.60 9.82 12.83
CA LEU A 181 7.84 8.62 12.52
C LEU A 181 6.91 8.83 11.32
N ALA A 182 6.19 9.95 11.27
CA ALA A 182 5.29 10.23 10.16
C ALA A 182 6.01 10.37 8.80
N PRO A 183 7.06 11.20 8.65
CA PRO A 183 7.86 11.23 7.42
C PRO A 183 8.46 9.87 7.06
N LEU A 184 8.97 9.11 8.03
CA LEU A 184 9.48 7.76 7.79
C LEU A 184 8.41 6.83 7.22
N GLN A 185 7.17 6.89 7.71
CA GLN A 185 6.07 6.09 7.16
C GLN A 185 5.67 6.49 5.74
N ILE A 186 5.69 7.79 5.42
CA ILE A 186 5.46 8.28 4.06
C ILE A 186 6.56 7.76 3.13
N VAL A 187 7.82 7.90 3.51
CA VAL A 187 8.99 7.48 2.72
C VAL A 187 9.01 5.96 2.51
N THR A 188 8.80 5.17 3.57
CA THR A 188 8.76 3.70 3.46
C THR A 188 7.58 3.23 2.60
N GLY A 189 6.43 3.93 2.65
CA GLY A 189 5.30 3.72 1.73
C GLY A 189 5.70 3.91 0.27
N LEU A 190 6.36 5.03 -0.04
CA LEU A 190 6.85 5.34 -1.40
C LEU A 190 7.93 4.36 -1.88
N MET A 191 8.82 3.91 -0.99
CA MET A 191 9.85 2.90 -1.33
C MET A 191 9.26 1.54 -1.74
N MET A 192 7.99 1.28 -1.40
CA MET A 192 7.24 0.10 -1.84
C MET A 192 6.47 0.31 -3.17
N SER A 193 6.67 1.42 -3.89
CA SER A 193 6.10 1.60 -5.24
C SER A 193 6.91 0.81 -6.30
N PRO A 194 6.27 -0.06 -7.10
CA PRO A 194 6.93 -0.68 -8.25
C PRO A 194 7.44 0.35 -9.26
N ALA A 195 6.68 1.40 -9.55
CA ALA A 195 7.08 2.42 -10.52
C ALA A 195 8.35 3.16 -10.09
N LEU A 196 8.41 3.61 -8.83
CA LEU A 196 9.62 4.22 -8.28
C LEU A 196 10.78 3.23 -8.22
N GLY A 197 10.54 1.98 -7.80
CA GLY A 197 11.58 0.95 -7.74
C GLY A 197 12.16 0.58 -9.11
N ALA A 198 11.35 0.62 -10.15
CA ALA A 198 11.75 0.34 -11.53
C ALA A 198 12.47 1.53 -12.18
N ARG A 199 12.07 2.77 -11.87
CA ARG A 199 12.70 3.99 -12.41
C ARG A 199 13.95 4.41 -11.64
N PHE A 200 13.93 4.29 -10.32
CA PHE A 200 14.98 4.68 -9.38
C PHE A 200 15.34 3.54 -8.42
N PRO A 201 16.03 2.49 -8.89
CA PRO A 201 16.35 1.33 -8.06
C PRO A 201 17.22 1.64 -6.83
N TRP A 202 17.90 2.78 -6.81
CA TRP A 202 18.70 3.22 -5.65
C TRP A 202 17.82 3.63 -4.46
N PHE A 203 16.60 4.12 -4.71
CA PHE A 203 15.75 4.72 -3.68
C PHE A 203 15.36 3.70 -2.60
N ALA A 204 14.81 2.56 -3.00
CA ALA A 204 14.48 1.48 -2.05
C ALA A 204 15.73 0.89 -1.38
N ARG A 205 16.90 0.91 -2.04
CA ARG A 205 18.15 0.36 -1.49
C ARG A 205 18.72 1.15 -0.31
N LEU A 206 18.34 2.42 -0.14
CA LEU A 206 18.77 3.24 1.00
C LEU A 206 18.45 2.61 2.35
N LEU A 207 17.35 1.84 2.45
CA LEU A 207 16.93 1.16 3.66
C LEU A 207 17.09 -0.36 3.58
N GLY A 208 17.87 -0.88 2.62
CA GLY A 208 18.09 -2.33 2.45
C GLY A 208 17.18 -3.01 1.43
N GLY A 209 16.38 -2.25 0.67
CA GLY A 209 15.50 -2.77 -0.38
C GLY A 209 14.02 -2.68 -0.03
N ARG A 210 13.18 -3.21 -0.93
CA ARG A 210 11.72 -3.17 -0.79
C ARG A 210 11.25 -3.89 0.48
N GLN A 211 11.77 -5.08 0.74
CA GLN A 211 11.37 -5.89 1.88
C GLN A 211 11.72 -5.22 3.21
N ALA A 212 12.90 -4.59 3.29
CA ALA A 212 13.27 -3.80 4.46
C ALA A 212 12.34 -2.58 4.66
N ALA A 213 12.01 -1.85 3.59
CA ALA A 213 11.03 -0.77 3.65
C ALA A 213 9.68 -1.26 4.17
N ARG A 214 9.21 -2.43 3.72
CA ARG A 214 7.99 -3.07 4.21
C ARG A 214 8.05 -3.45 5.69
N SER A 215 9.20 -3.96 6.15
CA SER A 215 9.43 -4.27 7.57
C SER A 215 9.42 -3.02 8.45
N LEU A 216 10.09 -1.94 8.01
CA LEU A 216 10.06 -0.64 8.70
C LEU A 216 8.67 0.00 8.69
N HIS A 217 7.92 -0.17 7.62
CA HIS A 217 6.53 0.27 7.53
C HIS A 217 5.64 -0.46 8.54
N PHE A 218 5.80 -1.78 8.67
CA PHE A 218 5.11 -2.55 9.71
C PHE A 218 5.50 -2.12 11.13
N LEU A 219 6.79 -1.89 11.40
CA LEU A 219 7.22 -1.37 12.70
C LEU A 219 6.61 -0.01 13.02
N GLY A 220 6.39 0.84 12.00
CA GLY A 220 5.64 2.07 12.16
C GLY A 220 4.16 1.87 12.48
N LEU A 221 3.49 0.90 11.86
CA LEU A 221 2.13 0.50 12.24
C LEU A 221 2.06 0.12 13.72
N VAL A 222 3.03 -0.67 14.21
CA VAL A 222 3.12 -1.04 15.64
C VAL A 222 3.35 0.20 16.51
N ALA A 223 4.29 1.06 16.14
CA ALA A 223 4.60 2.28 16.88
C ALA A 223 3.40 3.24 16.96
N PHE A 224 2.68 3.46 15.86
CA PHE A 224 1.46 4.29 15.84
C PHE A 224 0.33 3.67 16.65
N SER A 225 0.17 2.34 16.61
CA SER A 225 -0.84 1.63 17.41
C SER A 225 -0.54 1.77 18.91
N LEU A 226 0.72 1.57 19.32
CA LEU A 226 1.16 1.74 20.69
C LEU A 226 0.99 3.20 21.14
N PHE A 227 1.40 4.16 20.32
CA PHE A 227 1.21 5.58 20.60
C PHE A 227 -0.26 5.92 20.81
N LEU A 228 -1.17 5.48 19.94
CA LEU A 228 -2.60 5.75 20.06
C LEU A 228 -3.17 5.18 21.36
N PHE A 229 -2.80 3.94 21.70
CA PHE A 229 -3.25 3.29 22.93
C PHE A 229 -2.76 4.04 24.18
N VAL A 230 -1.45 4.29 24.28
CA VAL A 230 -0.86 5.00 25.43
C VAL A 230 -1.39 6.43 25.51
N HIS A 231 -1.51 7.13 24.38
CA HIS A 231 -2.05 8.47 24.33
C HIS A 231 -3.49 8.54 24.85
N ALA A 232 -4.37 7.63 24.41
CA ALA A 232 -5.74 7.55 24.89
C ALA A 232 -5.82 7.19 26.39
N ALA A 233 -4.98 6.28 26.86
CA ALA A 233 -4.90 5.94 28.29
C ALA A 233 -4.46 7.15 29.14
N LEU A 234 -3.50 7.95 28.66
CA LEU A 234 -3.06 9.16 29.34
C LEU A 234 -4.15 10.25 29.37
N VAL A 235 -4.99 10.36 28.34
CA VAL A 235 -6.15 11.27 28.34
C VAL A 235 -7.13 10.91 29.46
N VAL A 236 -7.34 9.62 29.72
CA VAL A 236 -8.18 9.17 30.85
C VAL A 236 -7.49 9.44 32.18
N ALA A 237 -6.21 9.09 32.28
CA ALA A 237 -5.44 9.20 33.53
C ALA A 237 -5.23 10.65 34.01
N HIS A 238 -5.03 11.60 33.09
CA HIS A 238 -4.88 13.03 33.40
C HIS A 238 -6.23 13.74 33.63
N GLY A 239 -7.35 13.02 33.54
CA GLY A 239 -8.69 13.57 33.78
C GLY A 239 -9.45 13.79 32.47
N PHE A 240 -10.20 12.77 32.06
CA PHE A 240 -10.91 12.73 30.78
C PHE A 240 -11.71 14.01 30.43
N GLY A 241 -12.46 14.57 31.38
CA GLY A 241 -13.28 15.76 31.12
C GLY A 241 -12.47 17.05 30.85
N ALA A 242 -11.34 17.22 31.52
CA ALA A 242 -10.46 18.37 31.31
C ALA A 242 -9.71 18.26 29.98
N GLU A 243 -9.19 17.07 29.68
CA GLU A 243 -8.52 16.78 28.41
C GLU A 243 -9.49 16.89 27.22
N MET A 244 -10.74 16.43 27.36
CA MET A 244 -11.76 16.64 26.33
C MET A 244 -12.04 18.13 26.09
N ALA A 245 -12.04 18.96 27.14
CA ALA A 245 -12.23 20.42 26.99
C ALA A 245 -11.09 21.05 26.17
N ASN A 246 -9.85 20.62 26.38
CA ASN A 246 -8.71 21.03 25.56
C ASN A 246 -8.81 20.53 24.10
N ILE A 247 -9.09 19.25 23.91
CA ILE A 247 -9.12 18.60 22.59
C ILE A 247 -10.27 19.14 21.73
N VAL A 248 -11.45 19.33 22.33
CA VAL A 248 -12.69 19.60 21.57
C VAL A 248 -13.05 21.08 21.57
N LEU A 249 -12.94 21.76 22.71
CA LEU A 249 -13.35 23.17 22.85
C LEU A 249 -12.17 24.15 22.82
N GLY A 250 -10.96 23.64 23.03
CA GLY A 250 -9.71 24.39 22.90
C GLY A 250 -9.26 25.11 24.17
N SER A 251 -9.96 24.89 25.29
CA SER A 251 -9.75 25.57 26.56
C SER A 251 -10.30 24.76 27.73
N GLU A 252 -9.52 24.62 28.81
CA GLU A 252 -9.92 24.04 30.09
C GLU A 252 -11.03 24.80 30.81
N ALA A 253 -11.19 26.09 30.53
CA ALA A 253 -12.26 26.92 31.09
C ALA A 253 -13.63 26.64 30.43
N ALA A 254 -13.67 25.81 29.39
CA ALA A 254 -14.90 25.47 28.68
C ALA A 254 -15.70 24.38 29.41
N SER A 255 -16.99 24.29 29.09
CA SER A 255 -17.91 23.33 29.71
C SER A 255 -17.44 21.88 29.52
N ARG A 256 -17.03 21.21 30.60
CA ARG A 256 -16.58 19.81 30.59
C ARG A 256 -17.66 18.83 30.11
N PRO A 257 -18.94 18.93 30.57
CA PRO A 257 -19.99 18.05 30.06
C PRO A 257 -20.20 18.18 28.55
N LEU A 258 -20.19 19.42 28.04
CA LEU A 258 -20.31 19.68 26.60
C LEU A 258 -19.12 19.10 25.83
N ALA A 259 -17.90 19.30 26.35
CA ALA A 259 -16.69 18.79 25.73
C ALA A 259 -16.68 17.25 25.64
N VAL A 260 -17.10 16.57 26.71
CA VAL A 260 -17.24 15.12 26.75
C VAL A 260 -18.30 14.65 25.76
N ALA A 261 -19.48 15.29 25.72
CA ALA A 261 -20.54 14.92 24.79
C ALA A 261 -20.09 15.05 23.32
N LEU A 262 -19.45 16.16 22.97
CA LEU A 262 -18.92 16.40 21.62
C LEU A 262 -17.75 15.45 21.28
N GLY A 263 -16.87 15.17 22.25
CA GLY A 263 -15.76 14.23 22.08
C GLY A 263 -16.26 12.80 21.81
N LEU A 264 -17.21 12.32 22.62
CA LEU A 264 -17.86 11.02 22.41
C LEU A 264 -18.62 10.97 21.08
N ALA A 265 -19.31 12.05 20.69
CA ALA A 265 -19.94 12.16 19.38
C ALA A 265 -18.91 12.07 18.23
N GLY A 266 -17.75 12.71 18.37
CA GLY A 266 -16.64 12.61 17.41
C GLY A 266 -16.09 11.19 17.29
N ILE A 267 -15.86 10.50 18.42
CA ILE A 267 -15.42 9.09 18.44
C ILE A 267 -16.48 8.19 17.80
N ALA A 268 -17.76 8.38 18.15
CA ALA A 268 -18.87 7.63 17.58
C ALA A 268 -19.00 7.86 16.06
N LEU A 269 -18.78 9.09 15.58
CA LEU A 269 -18.74 9.40 14.15
C LEU A 269 -17.61 8.66 13.45
N VAL A 270 -16.40 8.67 14.00
CA VAL A 270 -15.26 7.92 13.43
C VAL A 270 -15.57 6.42 13.39
N ALA A 271 -16.09 5.85 14.49
CA ALA A 271 -16.51 4.44 14.52
C ALA A 271 -17.61 4.12 13.50
N ALA A 272 -18.58 5.03 13.31
CA ALA A 272 -19.64 4.89 12.32
C ALA A 272 -19.10 4.95 10.89
N LEU A 273 -18.16 5.85 10.58
CA LEU A 273 -17.48 5.92 9.28
C LEU A 273 -16.70 4.63 8.99
N HIS A 274 -16.02 4.08 10.00
CA HIS A 274 -15.34 2.79 9.92
C HIS A 274 -16.31 1.64 9.63
N ALA A 275 -17.43 1.56 10.36
CA ALA A 275 -18.43 0.53 10.15
C ALA A 275 -19.11 0.66 8.78
N ALA A 276 -19.50 1.89 8.39
CA ALA A 276 -20.12 2.19 7.11
C ALA A 276 -19.18 1.85 5.95
N GLY A 277 -17.90 2.26 6.03
CA GLY A 277 -16.88 1.96 5.03
C GLY A 277 -16.68 0.45 4.86
N THR A 278 -16.54 -0.30 5.95
CA THR A 278 -16.41 -1.77 5.92
C THR A 278 -17.65 -2.43 5.32
N LEU A 279 -18.85 -2.11 5.81
CA LEU A 279 -20.10 -2.72 5.34
C LEU A 279 -20.39 -2.40 3.89
N TYR A 280 -20.15 -1.14 3.47
CA TYR A 280 -20.33 -0.72 2.08
C TYR A 280 -19.34 -1.43 1.16
N SER A 281 -18.07 -1.53 1.56
CA SER A 281 -17.03 -2.26 0.82
C SER A 281 -17.42 -3.72 0.58
N LEU A 282 -17.92 -4.40 1.62
CA LEU A 282 -18.33 -5.80 1.52
C LEU A 282 -19.61 -6.00 0.67
N ARG A 283 -20.55 -5.05 0.71
CA ARG A 283 -21.82 -5.13 -0.03
C ARG A 283 -21.69 -4.69 -1.49
N ARG A 284 -20.86 -3.68 -1.76
CA ARG A 284 -20.74 -2.99 -3.06
C ARG A 284 -19.26 -2.78 -3.43
N PRO A 285 -18.46 -3.86 -3.54
CA PRO A 285 -17.01 -3.75 -3.69
C PRO A 285 -16.58 -3.02 -4.98
N ALA A 286 -17.18 -3.34 -6.14
CA ALA A 286 -16.85 -2.66 -7.40
C ALA A 286 -17.18 -1.15 -7.39
N ARG A 287 -18.24 -0.74 -6.68
CA ARG A 287 -18.56 0.69 -6.51
C ARG A 287 -17.58 1.34 -5.54
N THR A 288 -17.21 0.64 -4.48
CA THR A 288 -16.22 1.10 -3.49
C THR A 288 -14.87 1.37 -4.14
N LYS A 289 -14.36 0.42 -4.94
CA LYS A 289 -13.14 0.60 -5.75
C LYS A 289 -13.21 1.92 -6.52
N ARG A 290 -14.25 2.09 -7.35
CA ARG A 290 -14.41 3.29 -8.18
C ARG A 290 -14.45 4.58 -7.37
N LEU A 291 -15.11 4.59 -6.21
CA LEU A 291 -15.18 5.77 -5.35
C LEU A 291 -13.82 6.11 -4.71
N LEU A 292 -13.08 5.11 -4.26
CA LEU A 292 -11.76 5.31 -3.65
C LEU A 292 -10.68 5.67 -4.67
N GLU A 293 -10.87 5.32 -5.94
CA GLU A 293 -10.01 5.75 -7.05
C GLU A 293 -10.21 7.23 -7.40
N ILE A 294 -11.32 7.86 -7.01
CA ILE A 294 -11.54 9.30 -7.20
C ILE A 294 -10.48 10.07 -6.42
N GLY A 295 -9.72 10.91 -7.12
CA GLY A 295 -8.62 11.70 -6.56
C GLY A 295 -7.29 10.93 -6.43
N VAL A 296 -7.33 9.65 -6.05
CA VAL A 296 -6.11 8.82 -5.94
C VAL A 296 -5.51 8.51 -7.31
N ASP A 297 -6.31 8.04 -8.25
CA ASP A 297 -5.83 7.61 -9.56
C ASP A 297 -5.30 8.75 -10.43
N PRO A 298 -5.98 9.91 -10.55
CA PRO A 298 -5.45 11.06 -11.29
C PRO A 298 -4.10 11.53 -10.74
N LEU A 299 -3.97 11.61 -9.42
CA LEU A 299 -2.72 12.00 -8.77
C LEU A 299 -1.61 10.96 -9.00
N ARG A 300 -1.92 9.66 -8.85
CA ARG A 300 -0.97 8.58 -9.15
C ARG A 300 -0.48 8.67 -10.59
N ARG A 301 -1.39 8.84 -11.55
CA ARG A 301 -1.02 8.93 -12.96
C ARG A 301 -0.10 10.12 -13.21
N ALA A 302 -0.48 11.31 -12.72
CA ALA A 302 0.32 12.51 -12.86
C ALA A 302 1.74 12.38 -12.27
N LEU A 303 1.89 11.63 -11.16
CA LEU A 303 3.16 11.51 -10.46
C LEU A 303 4.06 10.37 -10.97
N PHE A 304 3.48 9.23 -11.37
CA PHE A 304 4.26 7.99 -11.56
C PHE A 304 4.04 7.26 -12.88
N HIS A 305 2.94 7.49 -13.61
CA HIS A 305 2.59 6.71 -14.80
C HIS A 305 3.59 6.89 -15.94
N HIS A 306 4.07 8.12 -16.17
CA HIS A 306 4.96 8.46 -17.29
C HIS A 306 6.43 8.00 -17.11
N TRP A 307 6.73 7.28 -16.02
CA TRP A 307 8.12 7.02 -15.63
C TRP A 307 8.61 5.71 -16.21
N ALA A 308 9.26 5.79 -17.37
CA ALA A 308 9.79 4.61 -18.05
C ALA A 308 10.77 3.81 -17.16
N PRO A 309 10.55 2.50 -16.98
CA PRO A 309 11.41 1.64 -16.16
C PRO A 309 12.82 1.51 -16.76
N ARG A 310 13.84 1.49 -15.89
CA ARG A 310 15.27 1.36 -16.26
C ARG A 310 16.05 0.45 -15.31
N GLN A 311 15.37 -0.49 -14.67
CA GLN A 311 15.97 -1.35 -13.67
C GLN A 311 16.86 -2.41 -14.30
N ARG A 312 18.07 -2.58 -13.74
CA ARG A 312 18.99 -3.66 -14.07
C ARG A 312 19.68 -4.10 -12.79
N ARG A 313 19.80 -5.41 -12.59
CA ARG A 313 20.56 -6.00 -11.49
C ARG A 313 21.36 -7.19 -12.01
N ASP A 314 22.61 -7.31 -11.60
CA ASP A 314 23.49 -8.39 -12.08
C ASP A 314 23.24 -9.73 -11.38
N ARG A 315 22.45 -9.75 -10.31
CA ARG A 315 22.15 -10.94 -9.50
C ARG A 315 20.67 -11.29 -9.53
N ILE A 316 20.37 -12.56 -9.80
CA ILE A 316 19.05 -13.17 -9.68
C ILE A 316 18.86 -13.77 -8.28
N SER A 317 17.61 -13.85 -7.82
CA SER A 317 17.29 -14.51 -6.54
C SER A 317 17.37 -16.03 -6.70
N ALA A 318 17.77 -16.72 -5.63
CA ALA A 318 17.91 -18.18 -5.65
C ALA A 318 16.56 -18.91 -5.78
N VAL A 319 15.47 -18.29 -5.29
CA VAL A 319 14.12 -18.85 -5.36
C VAL A 319 13.21 -17.81 -5.98
N ALA A 320 12.55 -18.19 -7.08
CA ALA A 320 11.50 -17.38 -7.71
C ALA A 320 10.13 -17.91 -7.27
N ARG A 321 9.39 -17.10 -6.49
CA ARG A 321 8.05 -17.48 -6.03
C ARG A 321 7.05 -17.53 -7.19
N THR A 322 6.12 -18.47 -7.11
CA THR A 322 5.02 -18.61 -8.06
C THR A 322 3.73 -18.08 -7.45
N ASN A 323 2.88 -17.51 -8.30
CA ASN A 323 1.55 -17.03 -7.95
C ASN A 323 0.53 -17.59 -8.94
N GLY A 324 -0.57 -18.13 -8.43
CA GLY A 324 -1.56 -18.85 -9.24
C GLY A 324 -1.04 -20.19 -9.75
N ARG A 325 -1.97 -21.10 -10.02
CA ARG A 325 -1.71 -22.46 -10.51
C ARG A 325 -1.75 -22.48 -12.05
N PRO A 326 -0.99 -23.37 -12.71
CA PRO A 326 -1.07 -23.53 -14.17
C PRO A 326 -2.47 -23.89 -14.67
N PRO A 327 -2.82 -23.53 -15.93
CA PRO A 327 -4.05 -23.96 -16.55
C PRO A 327 -4.18 -25.48 -16.51
N ARG A 328 -5.35 -25.97 -16.10
CA ARG A 328 -5.65 -27.40 -15.96
C ARG A 328 -6.42 -27.97 -17.16
N ASN A 329 -6.86 -27.11 -18.08
CA ASN A 329 -7.62 -27.52 -19.25
C ASN A 329 -6.81 -28.42 -20.19
N GLU A 330 -7.52 -29.30 -20.90
CA GLU A 330 -6.92 -30.28 -21.80
C GLU A 330 -6.20 -29.60 -22.98
N ALA A 331 -6.70 -28.45 -23.44
CA ALA A 331 -6.09 -27.69 -24.52
C ALA A 331 -4.65 -27.26 -24.16
N TYR A 332 -4.45 -26.68 -22.99
CA TYR A 332 -3.15 -26.26 -22.50
C TYR A 332 -2.23 -27.46 -22.23
N ARG A 333 -2.75 -28.56 -21.67
CA ARG A 333 -1.96 -29.79 -21.45
C ARG A 333 -1.40 -30.35 -22.75
N ARG A 334 -2.22 -30.46 -23.80
CA ARG A 334 -1.76 -30.89 -25.13
C ARG A 334 -0.71 -29.96 -25.73
N LEU A 335 -0.88 -28.64 -25.56
CA LEU A 335 0.13 -27.68 -25.99
C LEU A 335 1.46 -27.86 -25.25
N ALA A 336 1.42 -28.07 -23.93
CA ALA A 336 2.61 -28.28 -23.12
C ALA A 336 3.33 -29.60 -23.45
N GLU A 337 2.59 -30.70 -23.63
CA GLU A 337 3.12 -32.00 -24.05
C GLU A 337 3.81 -31.93 -25.42
N GLY A 338 3.24 -31.15 -26.34
CA GLY A 338 3.83 -30.87 -27.66
C GLY A 338 4.92 -29.78 -27.67
N GLY A 339 5.49 -29.42 -26.52
CA GLY A 339 6.54 -28.40 -26.42
C GLY A 339 6.13 -27.01 -26.92
N PHE A 340 4.83 -26.71 -26.90
CA PHE A 340 4.20 -25.50 -27.42
C PHE A 340 4.38 -25.25 -28.93
N ALA A 341 4.76 -26.27 -29.72
CA ALA A 341 4.94 -26.12 -31.18
C ALA A 341 3.65 -25.69 -31.92
N ALA A 342 2.49 -26.16 -31.44
CA ALA A 342 1.17 -25.80 -31.97
C ALA A 342 0.60 -24.50 -31.38
N TRP A 343 1.22 -23.93 -30.34
CA TRP A 343 0.72 -22.69 -29.73
C TRP A 343 0.92 -21.51 -30.68
N ARG A 344 -0.03 -20.56 -30.66
CA ARG A 344 0.02 -19.33 -31.45
C ARG A 344 -0.43 -18.15 -30.59
N LEU A 345 0.27 -17.03 -30.71
CA LEU A 345 -0.16 -15.71 -30.25
C LEU A 345 -1.03 -15.07 -31.32
N GLU A 346 -2.29 -14.78 -31.02
CA GLU A 346 -3.18 -14.01 -31.89
C GLU A 346 -3.05 -12.50 -31.62
N ILE A 347 -2.88 -11.70 -32.66
CA ILE A 347 -2.92 -10.23 -32.60
C ILE A 347 -4.16 -9.76 -33.37
N LYS A 348 -5.06 -9.05 -32.68
CA LYS A 348 -6.37 -8.65 -33.23
C LYS A 348 -6.86 -7.30 -32.68
N GLY A 349 -8.06 -6.91 -33.11
CA GLY A 349 -8.70 -5.66 -32.70
C GLY A 349 -8.28 -4.50 -33.59
N LEU A 350 -7.97 -3.36 -32.98
CA LEU A 350 -7.61 -2.10 -33.65
C LEU A 350 -6.15 -2.11 -34.15
N VAL A 351 -5.88 -2.97 -35.13
CA VAL A 351 -4.58 -3.09 -35.83
C VAL A 351 -4.81 -3.15 -37.34
N ALA A 352 -3.90 -2.57 -38.13
CA ALA A 352 -3.97 -2.64 -39.58
C ALA A 352 -3.56 -4.03 -40.11
N LYS A 353 -2.69 -4.74 -39.38
CA LYS A 353 -2.15 -6.05 -39.78
C LYS A 353 -2.46 -7.12 -38.71
N PRO A 354 -3.70 -7.65 -38.60
CA PRO A 354 -3.97 -8.75 -37.68
C PRO A 354 -3.19 -10.01 -38.09
N GLY A 355 -2.87 -10.89 -37.14
CA GLY A 355 -2.06 -12.07 -37.45
C GLY A 355 -1.90 -13.06 -36.30
N ARG A 356 -1.23 -14.17 -36.60
CA ARG A 356 -0.91 -15.22 -35.63
C ARG A 356 0.58 -15.53 -35.70
N LEU A 357 1.26 -15.46 -34.56
CA LEU A 357 2.70 -15.73 -34.44
C LEU A 357 2.92 -17.02 -33.67
N SER A 358 3.80 -17.88 -34.16
CA SER A 358 4.32 -19.02 -33.40
C SER A 358 5.35 -18.58 -32.36
N LEU A 359 5.73 -19.49 -31.46
CA LEU A 359 6.82 -19.22 -30.52
C LEU A 359 8.17 -19.02 -31.23
N GLU A 360 8.36 -19.69 -32.37
CA GLU A 360 9.55 -19.52 -33.23
C GLU A 360 9.58 -18.15 -33.90
N ASP A 361 8.43 -17.67 -34.39
CA ASP A 361 8.31 -16.31 -34.96
C ASP A 361 8.70 -15.23 -33.93
N LEU A 362 8.32 -15.42 -32.66
CA LEU A 362 8.71 -14.51 -31.57
C LEU A 362 10.21 -14.58 -31.27
N ARG A 363 10.80 -15.77 -31.27
CA ARG A 363 12.26 -15.95 -31.05
C ARG A 363 13.10 -15.41 -32.20
N ALA A 364 12.54 -15.32 -33.40
CA ALA A 364 13.20 -14.72 -34.56
C ALA A 364 13.19 -13.17 -34.55
N MET A 365 12.37 -12.55 -33.67
CA MET A 365 12.39 -11.10 -33.48
C MET A 365 13.60 -10.67 -32.62
N PRO A 366 14.00 -9.38 -32.66
CA PRO A 366 15.09 -8.88 -31.81
C PRO A 366 14.84 -9.18 -30.32
N PRO A 367 15.70 -9.96 -29.66
CA PRO A 367 15.50 -10.34 -28.27
C PRO A 367 15.88 -9.19 -27.34
N ARG A 368 15.13 -9.07 -26.25
CA ARG A 368 15.43 -8.20 -25.12
C ARG A 368 15.60 -9.02 -23.85
N THR A 369 16.76 -8.91 -23.22
CA THR A 369 17.06 -9.51 -21.91
C THR A 369 17.11 -8.44 -20.84
N GLN A 370 16.44 -8.69 -19.71
CA GLN A 370 16.43 -7.78 -18.56
C GLN A 370 16.34 -8.51 -17.23
N SER A 371 17.13 -8.04 -16.26
CA SER A 371 17.17 -8.57 -14.89
C SER A 371 16.52 -7.60 -13.93
N THR A 372 15.32 -7.95 -13.47
CA THR A 372 14.38 -7.03 -12.81
C THR A 372 13.72 -7.66 -11.58
N LEU A 373 13.21 -6.79 -10.71
CA LEU A 373 12.50 -7.13 -9.49
C LEU A 373 11.04 -7.43 -9.83
N HIS A 374 10.63 -8.68 -9.68
CA HIS A 374 9.23 -9.03 -9.60
C HIS A 374 8.64 -8.55 -8.27
N VAL A 375 7.60 -7.73 -8.33
CA VAL A 375 6.87 -7.25 -7.14
C VAL A 375 5.46 -7.79 -7.13
N CYS A 376 5.11 -8.61 -6.14
CA CYS A 376 3.72 -9.06 -5.97
C CYS A 376 2.91 -8.07 -5.12
N ILE A 377 1.62 -7.93 -5.45
CA ILE A 377 0.65 -7.14 -4.67
C ILE A 377 0.53 -7.59 -3.21
N GLN A 378 0.76 -8.88 -2.93
CA GLN A 378 0.73 -9.45 -1.59
C GLN A 378 1.88 -8.93 -0.70
N GLY A 379 2.99 -8.49 -1.30
CA GLY A 379 4.12 -7.89 -0.57
C GLY A 379 5.45 -8.65 -0.65
N TRP A 380 5.51 -9.82 -1.28
CA TRP A 380 6.76 -10.52 -1.58
C TRP A 380 7.37 -10.08 -2.92
N SER A 381 8.65 -10.35 -3.10
CA SER A 381 9.41 -10.01 -4.32
C SER A 381 10.53 -11.00 -4.59
N TYR A 382 11.05 -11.00 -5.82
CA TYR A 382 12.28 -11.70 -6.21
C TYR A 382 12.89 -11.08 -7.46
N PHE A 383 14.19 -11.25 -7.68
CA PHE A 383 14.86 -10.91 -8.92
C PHE A 383 14.96 -12.10 -9.86
N ALA A 384 14.69 -11.86 -11.15
CA ALA A 384 14.90 -12.84 -12.21
C ALA A 384 15.34 -12.13 -13.49
N GLU A 385 16.05 -12.87 -14.32
CA GLU A 385 16.35 -12.46 -15.69
C GLU A 385 15.24 -12.97 -16.61
N TRP A 386 14.77 -12.10 -17.49
CA TRP A 386 13.71 -12.38 -18.46
C TRP A 386 14.21 -12.06 -19.85
N THR A 387 13.98 -12.98 -20.79
CA THR A 387 14.29 -12.77 -22.21
C THR A 387 13.01 -12.94 -23.04
N GLY A 388 12.79 -12.03 -23.98
CA GLY A 388 11.57 -11.96 -24.77
C GLY A 388 11.61 -10.91 -25.87
N VAL A 389 10.45 -10.66 -26.48
CA VAL A 389 10.26 -9.59 -27.47
C VAL A 389 9.73 -8.33 -26.80
N ALA A 390 10.21 -7.15 -27.18
CA ALA A 390 9.62 -5.90 -26.72
C ALA A 390 8.20 -5.73 -27.29
N VAL A 391 7.25 -5.30 -26.43
CA VAL A 391 5.87 -5.08 -26.89
C VAL A 391 5.80 -3.93 -27.89
N SER A 392 6.69 -2.94 -27.81
CA SER A 392 6.86 -1.90 -28.83
C SER A 392 7.10 -2.46 -30.23
N ASP A 393 8.00 -3.44 -30.35
CA ASP A 393 8.41 -3.97 -31.65
C ASP A 393 7.29 -4.81 -32.27
N LEU A 394 6.51 -5.49 -31.42
CA LEU A 394 5.30 -6.18 -31.84
C LEU A 394 4.23 -5.18 -32.30
N LEU A 395 4.05 -4.06 -31.59
CA LEU A 395 3.13 -3.01 -32.01
C LEU A 395 3.56 -2.42 -33.35
N ASP A 396 4.83 -2.09 -33.53
CA ASP A 396 5.32 -1.50 -34.78
C ASP A 396 5.14 -2.45 -35.98
N ARG A 397 5.25 -3.76 -35.77
CA ARG A 397 4.96 -4.79 -36.80
C ARG A 397 3.48 -4.86 -37.19
N HIS A 398 2.57 -4.65 -36.24
CA HIS A 398 1.13 -4.86 -36.42
C HIS A 398 0.34 -3.57 -36.69
N GLU A 399 0.98 -2.41 -36.59
CA GLU A 399 0.44 -1.08 -36.94
C GLU A 399 -0.91 -0.78 -36.24
N PRO A 400 -0.91 -0.44 -34.93
CA PRO A 400 -2.10 -0.02 -34.20
C PRO A 400 -2.82 1.13 -34.91
N LEU A 401 -4.15 1.06 -34.97
CA LEU A 401 -4.97 2.14 -35.50
C LEU A 401 -4.96 3.34 -34.54
N ASP A 402 -5.20 4.55 -35.07
CA ASP A 402 -5.18 5.80 -34.29
C ASP A 402 -6.18 5.85 -33.13
N SER A 403 -7.22 5.03 -33.14
CA SER A 403 -8.21 4.89 -32.06
C SER A 403 -7.79 3.89 -30.97
N ALA A 404 -6.73 3.09 -31.17
CA ALA A 404 -6.26 2.15 -30.17
C ALA A 404 -5.72 2.88 -28.93
N ARG A 405 -6.19 2.49 -27.74
CA ARG A 405 -5.78 3.10 -26.47
C ARG A 405 -5.28 2.08 -25.46
N TYR A 406 -5.72 0.83 -25.58
CA TYR A 406 -5.42 -0.24 -24.62
C TYR A 406 -5.07 -1.55 -25.33
N LEU A 407 -4.26 -2.35 -24.66
CA LEU A 407 -3.97 -3.73 -25.04
C LEU A 407 -4.61 -4.66 -24.02
N VAL A 408 -5.39 -5.62 -24.50
CA VAL A 408 -6.04 -6.66 -23.69
C VAL A 408 -5.30 -7.96 -23.94
N PHE A 409 -4.67 -8.50 -22.89
CA PHE A 409 -3.95 -9.76 -22.92
C PHE A 409 -4.90 -10.87 -22.48
N HIS A 410 -5.27 -11.72 -23.42
CA HIS A 410 -6.07 -12.92 -23.16
C HIS A 410 -5.16 -14.10 -22.85
N THR A 411 -5.59 -14.98 -21.95
CA THR A 411 -4.77 -16.09 -21.47
C THR A 411 -5.50 -17.43 -21.52
N LEU A 412 -4.73 -18.52 -21.48
CA LEU A 412 -5.23 -19.88 -21.38
C LEU A 412 -5.65 -20.27 -19.95
N ASP A 413 -5.52 -19.36 -18.98
CA ASP A 413 -5.83 -19.58 -17.56
C ASP A 413 -7.34 -19.50 -17.33
N GLU A 414 -7.98 -20.66 -17.39
CA GLU A 414 -9.36 -20.85 -16.99
C GLU A 414 -9.49 -20.77 -15.47
N LYS A 415 -10.18 -19.73 -15.02
CA LYS A 415 -10.56 -19.54 -13.63
C LYS A 415 -11.85 -20.31 -13.37
N TRP A 416 -11.69 -21.43 -12.67
CA TRP A 416 -12.77 -22.32 -12.22
C TRP A 416 -13.10 -22.11 -10.73
N GLU A 417 -12.22 -21.47 -9.97
CA GLU A 417 -12.34 -21.27 -8.52
C GLU A 417 -13.24 -20.08 -8.18
N SER A 418 -14.16 -20.31 -7.23
CA SER A 418 -14.97 -19.22 -6.65
C SER A 418 -14.07 -18.13 -6.05
N PRO A 419 -14.40 -16.83 -6.22
CA PRO A 419 -15.67 -16.30 -6.73
C PRO A 419 -15.74 -16.12 -8.25
N GLY A 420 -14.76 -16.56 -9.04
CA GLY A 420 -14.66 -16.18 -10.44
C GLY A 420 -14.66 -17.31 -11.45
N HIS A 421 -15.52 -17.16 -12.46
CA HIS A 421 -15.57 -17.98 -13.65
C HIS A 421 -15.01 -17.20 -14.85
N GLY A 422 -14.47 -17.90 -15.84
CA GLY A 422 -14.00 -17.32 -17.11
C GLY A 422 -12.48 -17.40 -17.26
N HIS A 423 -11.94 -16.64 -18.20
CA HIS A 423 -10.49 -16.61 -18.45
C HIS A 423 -9.83 -15.42 -17.77
N TYR A 424 -8.62 -15.64 -17.27
CA TYR A 424 -7.78 -14.54 -16.82
C TYR A 424 -7.43 -13.64 -18.01
N TYR A 425 -7.58 -12.34 -17.81
CA TYR A 425 -7.18 -11.33 -18.77
C TYR A 425 -6.62 -10.13 -18.03
N GLU A 426 -5.76 -9.36 -18.70
CA GLU A 426 -5.21 -8.11 -18.17
C GLU A 426 -5.21 -7.02 -19.22
N VAL A 427 -5.34 -5.78 -18.76
CA VAL A 427 -5.27 -4.61 -19.63
C VAL A 427 -4.12 -3.70 -19.19
N ILE A 428 -3.38 -3.20 -20.17
CA ILE A 428 -2.47 -2.05 -20.02
C ILE A 428 -2.78 -1.01 -21.08
N ASP A 429 -2.49 0.25 -20.79
CA ASP A 429 -2.62 1.32 -21.78
C ASP A 429 -1.46 1.28 -22.81
N LEU A 430 -1.71 1.86 -23.98
CA LEU A 430 -0.78 1.85 -25.10
C LEU A 430 0.55 2.59 -24.78
N GLU A 431 0.51 3.62 -23.93
CA GLU A 431 1.72 4.34 -23.51
C GLU A 431 2.63 3.42 -22.67
N THR A 432 2.05 2.73 -21.68
CA THR A 432 2.72 1.67 -20.91
C THR A 432 3.29 0.59 -21.83
N ALA A 433 2.50 0.10 -22.79
CA ALA A 433 2.90 -0.99 -23.69
C ALA A 433 4.14 -0.65 -24.54
N ARG A 434 4.36 0.64 -24.82
CA ARG A 434 5.53 1.12 -25.60
C ARG A 434 6.77 1.38 -24.77
N MET A 435 6.73 1.19 -23.45
CA MET A 435 7.90 1.45 -22.60
C MET A 435 9.01 0.40 -22.80
N PRO A 436 10.30 0.77 -22.66
CA PRO A 436 11.42 -0.10 -23.02
C PRO A 436 11.44 -1.46 -22.32
N GLN A 437 11.11 -1.55 -21.02
CA GLN A 437 11.15 -2.82 -20.27
C GLN A 437 9.81 -3.57 -20.24
N VAL A 438 8.92 -3.29 -21.19
CA VAL A 438 7.67 -4.03 -21.35
C VAL A 438 7.86 -5.08 -22.44
N ILE A 439 7.93 -6.34 -22.03
CA ILE A 439 8.28 -7.47 -22.91
C ILE A 439 7.28 -8.61 -22.79
N LEU A 440 7.21 -9.43 -23.84
CA LEU A 440 6.62 -10.76 -23.83
C LEU A 440 7.75 -11.78 -23.67
N ALA A 441 7.95 -12.24 -22.44
CA ALA A 441 9.02 -13.17 -22.08
C ALA A 441 8.65 -14.60 -22.45
N TYR A 442 9.58 -15.29 -23.12
CA TYR A 442 9.54 -16.73 -23.41
C TYR A 442 10.69 -17.50 -22.75
N GLU A 443 11.57 -16.79 -22.03
CA GLU A 443 12.70 -17.33 -21.28
C GLU A 443 12.82 -16.66 -19.90
N MET A 444 13.35 -17.42 -18.95
CA MET A 444 13.63 -16.98 -17.58
C MET A 444 14.95 -17.59 -17.10
N ASN A 445 15.86 -16.76 -16.60
CA ASN A 445 17.19 -17.15 -16.10
C ASN A 445 17.98 -18.01 -17.10
N GLY A 446 18.00 -17.59 -18.37
CA GLY A 446 18.71 -18.29 -19.45
C GLY A 446 18.13 -19.64 -19.86
N GLN A 447 16.91 -19.99 -19.41
CA GLN A 447 16.23 -21.25 -19.74
C GLN A 447 14.84 -20.98 -20.30
N PRO A 448 14.25 -21.92 -21.08
CA PRO A 448 12.87 -21.81 -21.52
C PRO A 448 11.92 -21.51 -20.34
N LEU A 449 10.97 -20.60 -20.55
CA LEU A 449 10.07 -20.15 -19.49
C LEU A 449 9.36 -21.34 -18.82
N PRO A 450 9.48 -21.53 -17.49
CA PRO A 450 8.79 -22.63 -16.82
C PRO A 450 7.27 -22.46 -16.81
N ILE A 451 6.53 -23.58 -16.87
CA ILE A 451 5.05 -23.59 -16.85
C ILE A 451 4.48 -22.80 -15.66
N PRO A 452 4.95 -22.96 -14.41
CA PRO A 452 4.44 -22.17 -13.28
C PRO A 452 4.70 -20.66 -13.39
N HIS A 453 5.67 -20.24 -14.21
CA HIS A 453 6.00 -18.84 -14.45
C HIS A 453 5.30 -18.24 -15.69
N GLY A 454 4.58 -19.06 -16.47
CA GLY A 454 3.68 -18.61 -17.54
C GLY A 454 4.04 -19.08 -18.94
N ALA A 455 4.72 -20.21 -19.10
CA ALA A 455 5.05 -20.78 -20.41
C ALA A 455 3.81 -20.89 -21.34
N PRO A 456 3.94 -20.76 -22.66
CA PRO A 456 5.16 -20.44 -23.39
C PRO A 456 5.48 -18.94 -23.38
N LEU A 457 4.53 -18.09 -22.99
CA LEU A 457 4.66 -16.64 -23.10
C LEU A 457 4.00 -15.89 -21.93
N ARG A 458 4.75 -14.96 -21.35
CA ARG A 458 4.33 -14.13 -20.22
C ARG A 458 4.59 -12.65 -20.47
N LEU A 459 3.61 -11.81 -20.19
CA LEU A 459 3.80 -10.37 -20.12
C LEU A 459 4.68 -9.97 -18.92
N ARG A 460 5.57 -9.02 -19.14
CA ARG A 460 6.40 -8.33 -18.13
C ARG A 460 6.17 -6.83 -18.24
N VAL A 461 5.80 -6.19 -17.14
CA VAL A 461 5.56 -4.73 -17.04
C VAL A 461 6.22 -4.23 -15.76
N GLU A 462 7.52 -3.95 -15.81
CA GLU A 462 8.37 -3.87 -14.61
C GLU A 462 8.02 -2.74 -13.64
N HIS A 463 7.29 -1.71 -14.10
CA HIS A 463 6.83 -0.61 -13.25
C HIS A 463 5.45 -0.87 -12.61
N GLN A 464 4.85 -2.05 -12.79
CA GLN A 464 3.56 -2.45 -12.21
C GLN A 464 3.66 -3.71 -11.34
N LEU A 465 2.62 -3.96 -10.54
CA LEU A 465 2.50 -5.16 -9.72
C LEU A 465 2.31 -6.44 -10.56
N GLY A 466 2.77 -7.56 -10.01
CA GLY A 466 2.91 -8.84 -10.71
C GLY A 466 1.62 -9.51 -11.19
N TYR A 467 0.43 -9.06 -10.75
CA TYR A 467 -0.83 -9.57 -11.31
C TYR A 467 -1.13 -8.99 -12.70
N LYS A 468 -0.69 -7.76 -12.99
CA LYS A 468 -0.78 -7.14 -14.32
C LYS A 468 0.09 -7.86 -15.36
N MET A 469 1.07 -8.62 -14.90
CA MET A 469 2.01 -9.39 -15.72
C MET A 469 1.43 -10.76 -16.08
N ALA A 470 0.44 -10.75 -16.99
CA ALA A 470 -0.31 -11.92 -17.44
C ALA A 470 0.58 -13.11 -17.86
N LYS A 471 0.17 -14.31 -17.47
CA LYS A 471 0.84 -15.59 -17.76
C LYS A 471 0.04 -16.36 -18.81
N TRP A 472 0.68 -17.30 -19.50
CA TRP A 472 0.00 -18.20 -20.45
C TRP A 472 -0.77 -17.43 -21.52
N VAL A 473 -0.18 -16.33 -22.00
CA VAL A 473 -0.81 -15.41 -22.97
C VAL A 473 -1.09 -16.19 -24.26
N CYS A 474 -2.24 -15.94 -24.88
CA CYS A 474 -2.60 -16.54 -26.17
C CYS A 474 -3.14 -15.52 -27.19
N ALA A 475 -3.61 -14.35 -26.75
CA ALA A 475 -3.95 -13.27 -27.66
C ALA A 475 -3.69 -11.88 -27.07
N ILE A 476 -3.47 -10.91 -27.95
CA ILE A 476 -3.42 -9.49 -27.66
C ILE A 476 -4.45 -8.80 -28.55
N GLU A 477 -5.41 -8.14 -27.92
CA GLU A 477 -6.47 -7.40 -28.60
C GLU A 477 -6.32 -5.91 -28.30
N LEU A 478 -6.16 -5.10 -29.35
CA LEU A 478 -6.09 -3.65 -29.22
C LEU A 478 -7.51 -3.08 -29.25
N VAL A 479 -7.84 -2.26 -28.25
CA VAL A 479 -9.18 -1.68 -28.10
C VAL A 479 -9.11 -0.19 -27.78
N GLU A 480 -10.17 0.53 -28.13
CA GLU A 480 -10.35 1.93 -27.77
C GLU A 480 -10.70 2.06 -26.27
N ASP A 481 -11.49 1.12 -25.75
CA ASP A 481 -11.99 1.16 -24.38
C ASP A 481 -12.26 -0.25 -23.85
N PHE A 482 -11.67 -0.59 -22.71
CA PHE A 482 -11.82 -1.89 -22.07
C PHE A 482 -13.07 -1.99 -21.17
N ARG A 483 -13.83 -0.91 -20.95
CA ARG A 483 -15.00 -0.91 -20.04
C ARG A 483 -16.10 -1.90 -20.45
N ARG A 484 -16.09 -2.35 -21.71
CA ARG A 484 -17.02 -3.37 -22.24
C ARG A 484 -16.50 -4.81 -22.12
N ILE A 485 -15.27 -5.00 -21.63
CA ILE A 485 -14.62 -6.29 -21.47
C ILE A 485 -14.74 -6.74 -20.02
N GLY A 486 -15.14 -7.99 -19.81
CA GLY A 486 -15.38 -8.52 -18.46
C GLY A 486 -16.44 -7.69 -17.73
N LYS A 487 -16.08 -7.15 -16.55
CA LYS A 487 -16.91 -6.19 -15.79
C LYS A 487 -16.39 -4.75 -15.88
N GLY A 488 -15.48 -4.50 -16.83
CA GLY A 488 -15.01 -3.16 -17.19
C GLY A 488 -14.03 -2.53 -16.20
N GLN A 489 -13.31 -3.33 -15.40
CA GLN A 489 -12.33 -2.83 -14.43
C GLN A 489 -10.87 -2.98 -14.88
N GLY A 490 -10.59 -3.57 -16.04
CA GLY A 490 -9.24 -3.61 -16.63
C GLY A 490 -8.43 -4.87 -16.36
N GLY A 491 -9.06 -5.91 -15.83
CA GLY A 491 -8.45 -7.22 -15.60
C GLY A 491 -9.37 -8.15 -14.83
N TRP A 492 -9.07 -9.46 -14.87
CA TRP A 492 -9.91 -10.45 -14.19
C TRP A 492 -9.89 -10.29 -12.66
N ARG A 493 -8.74 -9.95 -12.05
CA ARG A 493 -8.67 -9.68 -10.60
C ARG A 493 -9.39 -8.37 -10.25
N ASP A 494 -9.26 -7.37 -11.11
CA ASP A 494 -9.89 -6.06 -10.94
C ASP A 494 -11.43 -6.19 -10.95
N ASP A 495 -11.94 -7.12 -11.76
CA ASP A 495 -13.38 -7.40 -11.92
C ASP A 495 -13.96 -8.30 -10.81
N VAL A 496 -13.22 -9.33 -10.40
CA VAL A 496 -13.80 -10.49 -9.72
C VAL A 496 -13.13 -10.80 -8.38
N LEU A 497 -11.81 -10.70 -8.32
CA LEU A 497 -11.03 -11.17 -7.16
C LEU A 497 -10.31 -10.01 -6.49
N ASN A 498 -10.80 -9.65 -5.30
CA ASN A 498 -10.23 -8.63 -4.41
C ASN A 498 -10.30 -7.19 -4.93
N TYR A 499 -10.76 -6.95 -6.17
CA TYR A 499 -10.96 -5.64 -6.79
C TYR A 499 -9.65 -4.83 -6.81
N TYR A 500 -8.66 -5.38 -7.50
CA TYR A 500 -7.34 -4.78 -7.62
C TYR A 500 -7.37 -3.48 -8.45
N PRO A 501 -6.40 -2.57 -8.24
CA PRO A 501 -6.30 -1.32 -9.01
C PRO A 501 -6.12 -1.56 -10.51
N SER A 502 -6.69 -0.69 -11.34
CA SER A 502 -6.52 -0.82 -12.80
C SER A 502 -5.11 -0.44 -13.27
N ASP A 503 -4.43 0.45 -12.55
CA ASP A 503 -3.01 0.75 -12.70
C ASP A 503 -2.31 0.54 -11.35
N ALA A 504 -1.24 -0.25 -11.38
CA ALA A 504 -0.63 -0.86 -10.22
C ALA A 504 0.80 -0.34 -9.97
N GLY A 505 1.09 0.90 -10.37
CA GLY A 505 2.40 1.53 -10.18
C GLY A 505 2.76 1.94 -8.74
N ILE A 506 1.79 1.94 -7.81
CA ILE A 506 1.96 2.28 -6.38
C ILE A 506 1.45 1.15 -5.48
#